data_AF-A0A9X3H594-F1
#
_entry.id   AF-A0A9X3H594-F1
#
_cell.length_a   1.000
_cell.length_b   1.000
_cell.length_c   1.000
_cell.angle_alpha   90.00
_cell.angle_beta   90.00
_cell.angle_gamma   90.00
#
_symmetry.space_group_name_H-M   'P 1'
#
loop_
_entity.id
_entity.type
_entity.pdbx_description
1 polymer ?
#
loop_
_entity_poly.entity_id
_entity_poly.type
_entity_poly.pdbx_seq_one_letter_code
_entity_poly.pdbx_strand_id
1 'polypeptide(L)'
;MGYYKTIDGKKYDGELIELAEKLTAGSGDGRISQADAEKLYDAVKDGDTYTDIEKDTVAYLRDNFKWTDAADEWFRGEVRKWAATK
;
A
#
# COMPACT_ATOMS: atom_id res chain seq x y z
N MET A 1 11.81 10.83 -7.50
CA MET A 1 10.69 10.84 -8.46
C MET A 1 10.25 9.40 -8.58
N GLY A 2 9.22 9.00 -7.83
CA GLY A 2 8.65 7.67 -7.99
C GLY A 2 8.15 7.47 -9.42
N TYR A 3 8.01 6.23 -9.84
CA TYR A 3 7.53 5.90 -11.18
C TYR A 3 6.11 5.29 -11.10
N TYR A 4 5.36 5.36 -12.20
CA TYR A 4 4.01 4.82 -12.25
C TYR A 4 3.98 3.44 -12.91
N LYS A 5 3.24 2.50 -12.30
CA LYS A 5 2.87 1.22 -12.91
C LYS A 5 1.48 1.36 -13.51
N THR A 6 1.30 0.95 -14.77
CA THR A 6 -0.02 0.95 -15.42
C THR A 6 -0.57 -0.47 -15.42
N ILE A 7 -1.73 -0.67 -14.81
CA ILE A 7 -2.44 -1.95 -14.73
C ILE A 7 -3.86 -1.69 -15.22
N ASP A 8 -4.29 -2.44 -16.23
CA ASP A 8 -5.61 -2.29 -16.88
C ASP A 8 -5.94 -0.84 -17.31
N GLY A 9 -4.92 -0.13 -17.82
CA GLY A 9 -5.07 1.26 -18.28
C GLY A 9 -5.13 2.31 -17.17
N LYS A 10 -5.06 1.91 -15.90
CA LYS A 10 -5.02 2.80 -14.73
C LYS A 10 -3.61 2.92 -14.18
N LYS A 11 -3.23 4.13 -13.75
CA LYS A 11 -1.91 4.41 -13.18
C LYS A 11 -1.94 4.25 -11.67
N TYR A 12 -0.87 3.66 -11.16
CA TYR A 12 -0.64 3.43 -9.74
C TYR A 12 0.79 3.83 -9.39
N ASP A 13 1.04 4.09 -8.12
CA ASP A 13 2.39 4.20 -7.58
C ASP A 13 3.09 2.84 -7.71
N GLY A 14 4.11 2.80 -8.58
CA GLY A 14 4.86 1.59 -8.86
C GLY A 14 5.72 1.13 -7.69
N GLU A 15 6.23 2.07 -6.90
CA GLU A 15 7.10 1.77 -5.75
C GLU A 15 6.29 1.08 -4.64
N LEU A 16 5.06 1.53 -4.38
CA LEU A 16 4.16 0.89 -3.43
C LEU A 16 3.75 -0.53 -3.85
N ILE A 17 3.43 -0.73 -5.13
CA ILE A 17 3.07 -2.06 -5.64
C ILE A 17 4.27 -3.00 -5.55
N GLU A 18 5.46 -2.58 -5.99
CA GLU A 18 6.66 -3.41 -5.87
C GLU A 18 7.00 -3.73 -4.42
N LEU A 19 6.80 -2.79 -3.50
CA LEU A 19 7.04 -3.02 -2.09
C LEU A 19 6.11 -4.12 -1.57
N ALA A 20 4.83 -4.08 -1.88
CA ALA A 20 3.88 -5.14 -1.50
C ALA A 20 4.24 -6.49 -2.13
N GLU A 21 4.65 -6.52 -3.40
CA GLU A 21 5.16 -7.72 -4.08
C GLU A 21 6.37 -8.30 -3.34
N LYS A 22 7.35 -7.46 -2.97
CA LYS A 22 8.56 -7.89 -2.24
C LYS A 22 8.25 -8.42 -0.84
N LEU A 23 7.35 -7.76 -0.11
CA LEU A 23 6.97 -8.17 1.25
C LEU A 23 6.22 -9.50 1.25
N THR A 24 5.49 -9.82 0.18
CA THR A 24 4.74 -11.08 0.05
C THR A 24 5.47 -12.20 -0.69
N ALA A 25 6.56 -11.91 -1.41
CA ALA A 25 7.36 -12.89 -2.15
C ALA A 25 8.34 -13.72 -1.28
N GLY A 26 8.52 -13.38 0.00
CA GLY A 26 9.46 -14.03 0.91
C GLY A 26 8.96 -15.35 1.53
N SER A 27 9.76 -15.91 2.45
CA SER A 27 9.37 -17.08 3.25
C SER A 27 8.32 -16.69 4.29
N GLY A 28 7.06 -17.02 4.02
CA GLY A 28 5.92 -16.75 4.88
C GLY A 28 4.64 -17.40 4.34
N ASP A 29 3.48 -17.01 4.86
CA ASP A 29 2.18 -17.50 4.37
C ASP A 29 1.62 -16.67 3.18
N GLY A 30 2.45 -15.77 2.63
CA GLY A 30 2.11 -14.91 1.49
C GLY A 30 1.11 -13.81 1.82
N ARG A 31 0.84 -13.53 3.09
CA ARG A 31 -0.02 -12.43 3.54
C ARG A 31 0.82 -11.26 4.02
N ILE A 32 0.30 -10.05 3.81
CA ILE A 32 0.80 -8.83 4.43
C ILE A 32 0.51 -8.93 5.93
N SER A 33 1.59 -9.07 6.71
CA SER A 33 1.56 -9.06 8.16
C SER A 33 1.45 -7.63 8.69
N GLN A 34 1.23 -7.48 10.00
CA GLN A 34 1.24 -6.17 10.66
C GLN A 34 2.54 -5.40 10.40
N ALA A 35 3.69 -6.08 10.47
CA ALA A 35 5.00 -5.46 10.23
C ALA A 35 5.19 -5.04 8.76
N ASP A 36 4.55 -5.73 7.83
CA ASP A 36 4.59 -5.38 6.41
C ASP A 36 3.66 -4.20 6.10
N ALA A 37 2.50 -4.17 6.75
CA ALA A 37 1.58 -3.05 6.71
C ALA A 37 2.21 -1.75 7.23
N GLU A 38 2.99 -1.82 8.31
CA GLU A 38 3.75 -0.68 8.85
C GLU A 38 4.74 -0.11 7.81
N LYS A 39 5.50 -0.97 7.13
CA LYS A 39 6.42 -0.55 6.06
C LYS A 39 5.68 0.07 4.88
N LEU A 40 4.55 -0.51 4.47
CA LEU A 40 3.71 0.07 3.41
C LEU A 40 3.16 1.43 3.82
N TYR A 41 2.75 1.59 5.08
CA TYR A 41 2.23 2.85 5.59
C TYR A 41 3.29 3.95 5.60
N ASP A 42 4.52 3.62 6.01
CA ASP A 42 5.64 4.55 5.95
C ASP A 42 5.93 5.00 4.53
N ALA A 43 5.89 4.09 3.56
CA ALA A 43 6.04 4.43 2.14
C ALA A 43 4.90 5.33 1.62
N VAL A 44 3.65 5.08 2.01
CA VAL A 44 2.51 5.94 1.65
C VAL A 44 2.69 7.37 2.17
N LYS A 45 3.19 7.53 3.41
CA LYS A 45 3.39 8.85 4.01
C LYS A 45 4.55 9.63 3.39
N ASP A 46 5.60 8.94 2.94
CA ASP A 46 6.83 9.57 2.43
C ASP A 46 6.58 10.35 1.13
N GLY A 47 5.54 9.98 0.36
CA GLY A 47 5.10 10.73 -0.83
C GLY A 47 4.56 12.15 -0.56
N ASP A 48 4.42 12.53 0.72
CA ASP A 48 3.96 13.81 1.29
C ASP A 48 2.59 14.35 0.81
N THR A 49 2.01 13.74 -0.22
CA THR A 49 0.73 14.06 -0.83
C THR A 49 -0.11 12.79 -1.00
N TYR A 50 -1.43 12.94 -0.95
CA TYR A 50 -2.36 11.82 -1.12
C TYR A 50 -3.32 12.11 -2.29
N THR A 51 -2.76 12.01 -3.49
CA THR A 51 -3.49 12.25 -4.74
C THR A 51 -4.40 11.06 -5.06
N ASP A 52 -5.12 11.15 -6.17
CA ASP A 52 -5.97 10.05 -6.61
C ASP A 52 -5.14 8.80 -6.98
N ILE A 53 -3.88 8.96 -7.39
CA ILE A 53 -2.99 7.82 -7.67
C ILE A 53 -2.67 7.05 -6.38
N GLU A 54 -2.33 7.72 -5.28
CA GLU A 54 -2.03 7.04 -4.01
C GLU A 54 -3.29 6.38 -3.42
N LYS A 55 -4.46 7.03 -3.54
CA LYS A 55 -5.74 6.41 -3.14
C LYS A 55 -6.04 5.15 -3.93
N ASP A 56 -5.89 5.23 -5.24
CA ASP A 56 -6.11 4.10 -6.14
C ASP A 56 -5.12 2.98 -5.91
N THR A 57 -3.87 3.32 -5.57
CA THR A 57 -2.84 2.34 -5.24
C THR A 57 -3.13 1.65 -3.92
N VAL A 58 -3.50 2.39 -2.87
CA VAL A 58 -3.92 1.81 -1.58
C VAL A 58 -5.12 0.87 -1.76
N ALA A 59 -6.11 1.27 -2.57
CA ALA A 59 -7.24 0.39 -2.89
C ALA A 59 -6.79 -0.87 -3.62
N TYR A 60 -5.94 -0.73 -4.64
CA TYR A 60 -5.39 -1.86 -5.39
C TYR A 60 -4.64 -2.84 -4.47
N LEU A 61 -3.80 -2.35 -3.55
CA LEU A 61 -3.07 -3.19 -2.61
C LEU A 61 -4.00 -4.01 -1.71
N ARG A 62 -5.11 -3.43 -1.26
CA ARG A 62 -6.09 -4.12 -0.41
C ARG A 62 -6.91 -5.16 -1.17
N ASP A 63 -7.20 -4.89 -2.44
CA ASP A 63 -8.02 -5.77 -3.27
C ASP A 63 -7.22 -6.94 -3.87
N ASN A 64 -5.91 -6.77 -4.10
CA ASN A 64 -5.10 -7.73 -4.87
C ASN A 64 -4.07 -8.50 -4.03
N PHE A 65 -3.77 -8.07 -2.81
CA PHE A 65 -2.90 -8.80 -1.90
C PHE A 65 -3.70 -9.44 -0.78
N LYS A 66 -3.17 -10.52 -0.21
CA LYS A 66 -3.75 -11.11 0.99
C LYS A 66 -3.20 -10.37 2.21
N TRP A 67 -4.07 -10.07 3.16
CA TRP A 67 -3.71 -9.43 4.41
C TRP A 67 -4.07 -10.34 5.57
N THR A 68 -3.40 -10.15 6.70
CA THR A 68 -4.01 -10.57 7.98
C THR A 68 -5.07 -9.55 8.37
N ASP A 69 -6.14 -9.97 9.05
CA ASP A 69 -7.24 -9.08 9.43
C ASP A 69 -6.74 -7.89 10.25
N ALA A 70 -5.81 -8.14 11.19
CA ALA A 70 -5.19 -7.10 12.00
C ALA A 70 -4.41 -6.08 11.17
N ALA A 71 -3.65 -6.54 10.17
CA ALA A 71 -2.86 -5.69 9.30
C ALA A 71 -3.76 -4.80 8.41
N ASP A 72 -4.82 -5.37 7.82
CA ASP A 72 -5.75 -4.62 6.98
C ASP A 72 -6.50 -3.54 7.79
N GLU A 73 -7.00 -3.91 8.96
CA GLU A 73 -7.73 -2.98 9.83
C GLU A 73 -6.84 -1.82 10.29
N TRP A 74 -5.62 -2.15 10.77
CA TRP A 74 -4.66 -1.15 11.22
C TRP A 74 -4.24 -0.22 10.07
N PHE A 75 -3.83 -0.77 8.92
CA PHE A 75 -3.34 0.01 7.79
C PHE A 75 -4.39 0.98 7.27
N ARG A 76 -5.63 0.52 7.07
CA ARG A 76 -6.74 1.38 6.65
C ARG A 76 -7.01 2.49 7.67
N GLY A 77 -6.93 2.17 8.97
CA GLY A 77 -7.09 3.14 10.04
C GLY A 77 -6.04 4.26 9.99
N GLU A 78 -4.77 3.89 9.87
CA GLU A 78 -3.65 4.82 9.85
C GLU A 78 -3.61 5.66 8.58
N VAL A 79 -3.79 5.06 7.40
CA VAL A 79 -3.89 5.80 6.13
C VAL A 79 -5.03 6.82 6.19
N ARG A 80 -6.21 6.45 6.72
CA ARG A 80 -7.34 7.38 6.85
C ARG A 80 -7.03 8.55 7.79
N LYS A 81 -6.38 8.29 8.94
CA LYS A 81 -6.01 9.34 9.89
C LYS A 81 -5.03 10.33 9.26
N TRP A 82 -4.00 9.82 8.60
CA TRP A 82 -2.99 10.65 7.96
C TRP A 82 -3.55 11.40 6.74
N ALA A 83 -4.35 10.76 5.89
CA ALA A 83 -4.97 11.41 4.74
C ALA A 83 -5.89 12.58 5.15
N ALA A 84 -6.46 12.56 6.35
CA ALA A 84 -7.27 13.66 6.88
C ALA A 84 -6.44 14.90 7.28
N THR A 85 -5.11 14.80 7.34
CA THR A 85 -4.21 15.92 7.65
C THR A 85 -3.55 16.53 6.41
N LYS A 86 -3.95 16.10 5.21
CA LYS A 86 -3.39 16.54 3.92
C LYS A 86 -4.34 17.47 3.18
#